data_AF-A0A814NP33-F1
#
_entry.id   AF-A0A814NP33-F1
#
_cell.length_a   1.000
_cell.length_b   1.000
_cell.length_c   1.000
_cell.angle_alpha   90.00
_cell.angle_beta   90.00
_cell.angle_gamma   90.00
#
_symmetry.space_group_name_H-M   'P 1'
#
loop_
_entity.id
_entity.type
_entity.pdbx_description
1 polymer ?
#
loop_
_entity_poly.entity_id
_entity_poly.type
_entity_poly.pdbx_seq_one_letter_code
_entity_poly.pdbx_strand_id
1 'polypeptide(L)' 'MVSGECVSAFQGHDDLINYVTEMSNDNLVNCSDDYTLKIWDINSLKCIVTLKGHNHYVQYAIVNGDTQLLNDTK' A
#
# COMPACT_ATOMS: atom_id res chain seq x y z
N MET A 1 -5.14 29.19 -12.52
CA MET A 1 -4.51 27.90 -12.83
C MET A 1 -4.00 27.34 -11.51
N VAL A 2 -4.47 26.16 -11.10
CA VAL A 2 -3.85 25.40 -10.01
C VAL A 2 -2.83 24.49 -10.68
N SER A 3 -1.54 24.62 -10.33
CA SER A 3 -0.54 23.63 -10.72
C SER A 3 -0.71 22.39 -9.83
N GLY A 4 -0.64 21.20 -10.42
CA GLY A 4 -0.61 19.95 -9.69
C GLY A 4 0.83 19.61 -9.33
N GLU A 5 1.34 20.19 -8.24
CA GLU A 5 2.68 19.87 -7.74
C GLU A 5 2.60 18.68 -6.78
N CYS A 6 3.53 17.74 -6.94
CA CYS A 6 3.71 16.65 -6.00
C CYS A 6 4.27 17.21 -4.69
N VAL A 7 3.51 17.09 -3.60
CA VAL A 7 3.91 17.58 -2.27
C VAL A 7 4.71 16.53 -1.50
N SER A 8 4.42 15.25 -1.71
CA SER A 8 5.06 14.14 -1.02
C SER A 8 4.90 12.83 -1.81
N ALA A 9 5.76 11.86 -1.51
CA ALA A 9 5.70 10.52 -2.06
C ALA A 9 6.11 9.49 -1.01
N PHE A 10 5.46 8.33 -1.03
CA PHE A 10 5.88 7.16 -0.27
C PHE A 10 6.95 6.42 -1.09
N GLN A 11 8.11 6.14 -0.49
CA GLN A 11 9.21 5.44 -1.14
C GLN A 11 9.50 4.12 -0.43
N GLY A 12 9.62 3.03 -1.18
CA GLY A 12 10.09 1.76 -0.64
C GLY A 12 9.49 0.48 -1.24
N HIS A 13 8.60 0.58 -2.23
CA HIS A 13 8.35 -0.54 -3.14
C HIS A 13 9.48 -0.62 -4.16
N ASP A 14 9.89 -1.85 -4.48
CA ASP A 14 11.01 -2.12 -5.41
C ASP A 14 10.52 -2.35 -6.86
N ASP A 15 9.21 -2.34 -7.07
CA ASP A 15 8.57 -2.52 -8.38
C ASP A 15 7.23 -1.77 -8.47
N LEU A 16 6.51 -1.94 -9.58
CA LEU A 16 5.24 -1.31 -9.88
C LEU A 16 4.23 -1.47 -8.74
N ILE A 17 3.49 -0.39 -8.46
CA ILE A 17 2.38 -0.40 -7.53
C ILE A 17 1.12 -0.69 -8.34
N ASN A 18 0.43 -1.78 -8.00
CA ASN A 18 -0.77 -2.24 -8.70
C ASN A 18 -2.05 -1.68 -8.08
N TYR A 19 -2.03 -1.41 -6.77
CA TYR A 19 -3.22 -1.03 -6.03
C TYR A 19 -2.87 -0.15 -4.84
N VAL A 20 -3.77 0.79 -4.53
CA VAL A 20 -3.73 1.64 -3.34
C VAL A 20 -5.13 1.76 -2.76
N THR A 21 -5.24 1.67 -1.43
CA THR A 21 -6.49 1.95 -0.72
C THR A 21 -6.21 2.57 0.64
N GLU A 22 -7.17 3.34 1.13
CA GLU A 22 -7.14 3.92 2.47
C GLU A 22 -7.67 2.92 3.49
N MET A 23 -7.04 2.92 4.65
CA MET A 23 -7.39 2.14 5.82
C MET A 23 -7.73 3.09 6.97
N SER A 24 -8.40 2.59 8.01
CA SER A 24 -8.66 3.39 9.20
C SER A 24 -7.38 3.92 9.85
N ASN A 25 -7.52 5.02 10.60
CA ASN A 25 -6.44 5.70 11.34
C ASN A 25 -5.34 6.31 10.45
N ASP A 26 -5.72 7.02 9.39
CA ASP A 26 -4.80 7.73 8.50
C ASP A 26 -3.69 6.84 7.91
N ASN A 27 -4.05 5.60 7.55
CA ASN A 27 -3.12 4.66 6.94
C ASN A 27 -3.47 4.40 5.48
N LEU A 28 -2.44 4.16 4.66
CA LEU A 28 -2.59 3.68 3.30
C LEU A 28 -2.04 2.26 3.18
N VAL A 29 -2.71 1.47 2.35
CA VAL A 29 -2.28 0.14 1.94
C VAL A 29 -1.92 0.17 0.47
N ASN A 30 -0.78 -0.38 0.09
CA ASN A 30 -0.37 -0.53 -1.31
C ASN A 30 0.07 -1.96 -1.62
N CYS A 31 -0.24 -2.42 -2.83
CA CYS A 31 0.17 -3.72 -3.35
C CYS A 31 1.12 -3.54 -4.55
N SER A 32 2.13 -4.40 -4.67
CA SER A 32 3.16 -4.24 -5.70
C SER A 32 3.58 -5.54 -6.39
N ASP A 33 4.19 -5.38 -7.57
CA ASP A 33 4.92 -6.41 -8.30
C ASP A 33 6.17 -6.90 -7.56
N ASP A 34 6.62 -6.21 -6.49
CA ASP A 34 7.72 -6.65 -5.62
C ASP A 34 7.34 -7.79 -4.64
N TYR A 35 6.14 -8.35 -4.83
CA TYR A 35 5.54 -9.44 -4.05
C TYR A 35 5.21 -9.07 -2.60
N THR A 36 5.13 -7.76 -2.33
CA THR A 36 4.78 -7.24 -1.02
C THR A 36 3.53 -6.37 -1.07
N LEU A 37 2.93 -6.26 0.12
CA LEU A 37 1.95 -5.24 0.43
C LEU A 37 2.52 -4.40 1.58
N LYS A 38 2.46 -3.08 1.47
CA LYS A 38 2.95 -2.16 2.51
C LYS A 38 1.82 -1.34 3.10
N ILE A 39 1.90 -1.10 4.41
CA ILE A 39 1.04 -0.18 5.14
C ILE A 39 1.88 1.04 5.51
N TRP A 40 1.32 2.23 5.28
CA TRP A 40 1.98 3.51 5.49
C TRP A 40 1.16 4.39 6.42
N ASP A 41 1.84 5.08 7.32
CA ASP A 41 1.25 6.18 8.07
C ASP A 41 1.32 7.45 7.20
N ILE A 42 0.16 8.04 6.89
CA ILE A 42 0.05 9.19 5.98
C ILE A 42 0.73 10.43 6.57
N ASN A 43 0.63 10.62 7.89
CA ASN A 43 1.11 11.81 8.57
C ASN A 43 2.64 11.91 8.58
N SER A 44 3.33 10.78 8.76
CA SER A 44 4.79 10.68 8.82
C SER A 44 5.43 10.23 7.50
N LEU A 45 4.62 9.78 6.54
CA LEU A 45 5.06 9.21 5.25
C LEU A 45 5.96 7.98 5.40
N LYS A 46 5.81 7.24 6.51
CA LYS A 46 6.65 6.08 6.83
C LYS A 46 5.93 4.77 6.56
N CYS A 47 6.68 3.80 6.04
CA CYS A 47 6.22 2.42 6.00
C CYS A 47 6.22 1.87 7.44
N ILE A 48 5.03 1.49 7.91
CA ILE A 48 4.86 0.91 9.25
C ILE A 48 4.83 -0.62 9.21
N VAL A 49 4.40 -1.21 8.10
CA VAL A 49 4.34 -2.67 7.90
C VAL A 49 4.70 -3.03 6.47
N THR A 50 5.51 -4.07 6.29
CA THR A 50 5.69 -4.76 5.00
C THR A 50 5.24 -6.20 5.16
N LEU A 51 4.13 -6.56 4.51
CA LEU A 51 3.64 -7.93 4.43
C LEU A 51 4.34 -8.66 3.29
N LYS A 52 4.90 -9.82 3.61
CA LYS A 52 5.59 -10.72 2.68
C LYS A 52 4.94 -12.10 2.73
N GLY A 53 5.12 -12.89 1.68
CA GLY A 53 4.63 -14.27 1.61
C GLY A 53 3.95 -14.63 0.29
N HIS A 54 3.65 -13.63 -0.54
CA HIS A 54 3.27 -13.88 -1.92
C HIS A 54 4.49 -14.33 -2.72
N ASN A 55 4.28 -15.30 -3.63
CA ASN A 55 5.31 -15.78 -4.56
C ASN A 55 5.18 -15.14 -5.94
N HIS A 56 4.31 -14.13 -6.08
CA HIS A 56 4.02 -13.41 -7.31
C HIS A 56 3.52 -12.00 -6.97
N TYR A 57 3.33 -11.17 -8.00
CA TYR A 57 2.78 -9.82 -7.86
C TYR A 57 1.49 -9.80 -7.04
N VAL A 58 1.32 -8.75 -6.24
CA VAL A 58 0.09 -8.52 -5.47
C VAL A 58 -0.76 -7.54 -6.25
N GLN A 59 -1.90 -8.00 -6.76
CA GLN A 59 -2.75 -7.19 -7.64
C GLN A 59 -3.69 -6.26 -6.89
N TYR A 60 -4.21 -6.68 -5.73
CA TYR A 60 -5.17 -5.92 -4.94
C TYR A 60 -5.17 -6.39 -3.48
N ALA A 61 -5.82 -5.62 -2.62
CA ALA A 61 -6.11 -6.00 -1.25
C ALA A 61 -7.50 -5.50 -0.83
N ILE A 62 -8.14 -6.24 0.06
CA ILE A 62 -9.43 -5.85 0.63
C ILE A 62 -9.21 -5.48 2.10
N VAL A 63 -9.56 -4.25 2.45
CA VAL A 63 -9.56 -3.77 3.83
C VAL A 63 -10.97 -3.92 4.39
N ASN A 64 -11.16 -4.87 5.30
CA ASN A 64 -12.37 -4.90 6.11
C ASN A 64 -12.25 -3.92 7.28
N GLY A 65 -13.37 -3.29 7.67
CA GLY A 65 -13.43 -2.28 8.74
C GLY A 65 -12.86 -2.72 10.09
N ASP A 66 -12.69 -4.04 10.30
CA ASP A 66 -12.04 -4.65 11.45
C ASP A 66 -10.55 -4.95 11.24
N THR A 67 -9.84 -4.17 10.42
CA THR A 67 -8.36 -4.21 10.29
C THR A 67 -7.79 -5.48 9.64
N GLN A 68 -8.62 -6.31 8.99
CA GLN A 68 -8.14 -7.55 8.35
C GLN A 68 -7.91 -7.33 6.86
N LEU A 69 -6.68 -7.58 6.42
CA LEU A 69 -6.27 -7.63 5.02
C LEU A 69 -6.47 -9.07 4.51
N LEU A 70 -7.38 -9.22 3.55
CA LEU A 70 -7.51 -10.46 2.80
C LEU A 70 -6.57 -10.41 1.60
N ASN A 71 -5.57 -11.28 1.63
CA ASN A 71 -4.59 -11.43 0.57
C ASN A 71 -5.12 -12.47 -0.42
N ASP A 72 -5.55 -12.06 -1.62
CA ASP A 72 -5.91 -13.03 -2.66
C ASP A 72 -4.64 -13.53 -3.36
N THR A 73 -4.18 -14.72 -2.98
CA THR A 73 -3.15 -15.47 -3.70
C THR A 73 -3.83 -16.34 -4.74
N LYS A 74 -3.78 -15.93 -6.01
CA LYS A 74 -4.01 -16.85 -7.13
C LYS A 74 -2.71 -17.53 -7.54
#